data_AF-A0A378I433-F1
#
_entry.id   AF-A0A378I433-F1
#
_cell.length_a   1.000
_cell.length_b   1.000
_cell.length_c   1.000
_cell.angle_alpha   90.00
_cell.angle_beta   90.00
_cell.angle_gamma   90.00
#
_symmetry.space_group_name_H-M   'P 1'
#
loop_
_entity.id
_entity.type
_entity.pdbx_description
1 polymer ?
#
loop_
_entity_poly.entity_id
_entity_poly.type
_entity_poly.pdbx_seq_one_letter_code
_entity_poly.pdbx_strand_id
1 'polypeptide(L)'
;MNFQVKPLNDIKRILLSETIKLLQHHGKLPEDYQISLQPGDKIFPNEDIFTAIRKLDSPRNAQVEFLWRALDELERISTIGFNNEKLVPHYRERCFTGIAIAVVDQIYNSYRYRSPDKNSVFYEGLQRAVGLLPEAAEKAEKEQNTLDLASKATLIGCAFRFLMPYLFEDALLQFIHEYGEDEVNPFADIPEQYLGELFKTIIDLNQKTYTEVYKSAKQNTLERAGQKALHAKQKEKAEQGPSKGYFGMRIFGNSAPPTSTNNPSEATNLPPTKADEHQKSATLTNP
;
A
#
# COMPACT_ATOMS: atom_id res chain seq x y z
N MET A 1 -0.03 -5.88 12.79
CA MET A 1 -0.02 -4.40 12.70
C MET A 1 -0.22 -4.05 11.23
N ASN A 2 -0.95 -2.97 10.93
CA ASN A 2 -1.18 -2.50 9.56
C ASN A 2 -0.13 -1.41 9.25
N PHE A 3 0.52 -1.45 8.09
CA PHE A 3 1.53 -0.47 7.73
C PHE A 3 0.88 0.90 7.48
N GLN A 4 1.39 1.94 8.16
CA GLN A 4 0.87 3.29 7.99
C GLN A 4 1.63 4.01 6.88
N VAL A 5 0.94 4.30 5.79
CA VAL A 5 1.47 5.05 4.66
C VAL A 5 1.61 6.53 5.04
N LYS A 6 2.73 7.15 4.66
CA LYS A 6 2.97 8.58 4.87
C LYS A 6 2.09 9.44 3.92
N PRO A 7 1.68 10.64 4.34
CA PRO A 7 1.06 11.60 3.45
C PRO A 7 1.94 11.91 2.25
N LEU A 8 1.35 12.12 1.06
CA LEU A 8 2.13 12.29 -0.18
C LEU A 8 3.09 13.48 -0.11
N ASN A 9 2.68 14.57 0.55
CA ASN A 9 3.53 15.74 0.77
C ASN A 9 4.76 15.44 1.64
N ASP A 10 4.63 14.59 2.66
CA ASP A 10 5.76 14.17 3.47
C ASP A 10 6.71 13.29 2.65
N ILE A 11 6.16 12.36 1.86
CA ILE A 11 6.95 11.52 0.97
C ILE A 11 7.76 12.38 -0.01
N LYS A 12 7.12 13.35 -0.68
CA LYS A 12 7.80 14.28 -1.60
C LYS A 12 8.90 15.08 -0.91
N ARG A 13 8.63 15.63 0.29
CA ARG A 13 9.61 16.42 1.05
C ARG A 13 10.85 15.58 1.37
N ILE A 14 10.64 14.37 1.89
CA ILE A 14 11.74 13.48 2.26
C ILE A 14 12.49 13.02 1.00
N LEU A 15 11.78 12.58 -0.04
CA LEU A 15 12.40 12.14 -1.29
C LEU A 15 13.24 13.26 -1.93
N LEU A 16 12.77 14.50 -1.91
CA LEU A 16 13.51 15.66 -2.42
C LEU A 16 14.79 15.89 -1.63
N SER A 17 14.68 15.91 -0.29
CA SER A 17 15.84 15.98 0.59
C SER A 17 16.87 14.88 0.31
N GLU A 18 16.43 13.62 0.20
CA GLU A 18 17.33 12.48 -0.06
C GLU A 18 17.90 12.49 -1.49
N THR A 19 17.16 13.04 -2.47
CA THR A 19 17.65 13.26 -3.83
C THR A 19 18.78 14.30 -3.84
N ILE A 20 18.65 15.42 -3.13
CA ILE A 20 19.72 16.42 -3.00
C ILE A 20 20.96 15.80 -2.36
N LYS A 21 20.80 15.08 -1.25
CA LYS A 21 21.91 14.41 -0.55
C LYS A 21 22.65 13.45 -1.47
N LEU A 22 21.91 12.67 -2.27
CA LEU A 22 22.49 11.80 -3.28
C LEU A 22 23.30 12.60 -4.32
N LEU A 23 22.74 13.69 -4.84
CA LEU A 23 23.41 14.52 -5.84
C LEU A 23 24.67 15.18 -5.29
N GLN A 24 24.63 15.68 -4.05
CA GLN A 24 25.80 16.23 -3.34
C GLN A 24 26.88 15.18 -3.12
N HIS A 25 26.50 13.98 -2.67
CA HIS A 25 27.44 12.86 -2.46
C HIS A 25 28.17 12.48 -3.76
N HIS A 26 27.50 12.58 -4.92
CA HIS A 26 28.10 12.30 -6.23
C HIS A 26 28.73 13.54 -6.90
N GLY A 27 28.84 14.67 -6.19
CA GLY A 27 29.40 15.93 -6.72
C GLY A 27 28.61 16.52 -7.88
N LYS A 28 27.31 16.20 -8.00
CA LYS A 28 26.41 16.71 -9.04
C LYS A 28 25.75 18.03 -8.63
N LEU A 29 25.75 18.34 -7.33
CA LEU A 29 25.34 19.62 -6.76
C LEU A 29 26.38 20.08 -5.73
N PRO A 30 26.51 21.41 -5.50
CA PRO A 30 27.33 21.95 -4.41
C PRO A 30 26.89 21.45 -3.03
N GLU A 31 27.85 21.24 -2.11
CA GLU A 31 27.57 20.78 -0.73
C GLU A 31 26.70 21.76 0.06
N ASP A 32 26.77 23.05 -0.27
CA ASP A 32 25.98 24.13 0.32
C ASP A 32 24.66 24.40 -0.42
N TYR A 33 24.33 23.60 -1.44
CA TYR A 33 23.06 23.73 -2.14
C TYR A 33 21.88 23.56 -1.17
N GLN A 34 21.07 24.61 -1.03
CA GLN A 34 19.85 24.59 -0.24
C GLN A 34 18.65 24.76 -1.16
N ILE A 35 17.63 23.94 -0.94
CA ILE A 35 16.32 24.20 -1.56
C ILE A 35 15.61 25.24 -0.70
N SER A 36 15.28 26.36 -1.32
CA SER A 36 14.29 27.29 -0.78
C SER A 36 12.90 26.76 -1.14
N LEU A 37 12.22 26.11 -0.20
CA LEU A 37 10.78 25.82 -0.31
C LEU A 37 10.04 26.88 0.49
N GLN A 38 9.32 27.78 -0.18
CA GLN A 38 8.37 28.67 0.47
C GLN A 38 7.07 27.92 0.77
N PRO A 39 6.31 28.36 1.80
CA PRO A 39 4.97 27.83 2.04
C PRO A 39 4.08 28.03 0.79
N GLY A 40 3.64 26.93 0.19
CA GLY A 40 2.81 26.92 -1.03
C GLY A 40 3.54 26.49 -2.30
N ASP A 41 4.87 26.34 -2.26
CA ASP A 41 5.64 25.87 -3.41
C ASP A 41 5.34 24.39 -3.72
N LYS A 42 5.32 24.04 -5.02
CA LYS A 42 5.24 22.65 -5.46
C LYS A 42 6.52 21.92 -5.02
N ILE A 43 6.37 20.87 -4.20
CA ILE A 43 7.49 20.03 -3.75
C ILE A 43 7.89 19.10 -4.91
N PHE A 44 8.68 19.60 -5.84
CA PHE A 44 9.12 18.89 -7.03
C PHE A 44 10.53 19.37 -7.46
N PRO A 45 11.38 18.51 -8.05
CA PRO A 45 12.67 18.94 -8.57
C PRO A 45 12.51 19.98 -9.68
N ASN A 46 13.31 21.04 -9.63
CA ASN A 46 13.42 21.97 -10.75
C ASN A 46 14.30 21.36 -11.88
N GLU A 47 14.40 22.06 -13.01
CA GLU A 47 15.14 21.57 -14.17
C GLU A 47 16.63 21.35 -13.89
N ASP A 48 17.23 22.17 -13.02
CA ASP A 48 18.63 22.02 -12.60
C ASP A 48 18.84 20.70 -11.85
N ILE A 49 17.92 20.36 -10.93
CA ILE A 49 17.95 19.09 -10.19
C ILE A 49 17.71 17.92 -11.16
N PHE A 50 16.76 18.00 -12.10
CA PHE A 50 16.57 16.94 -13.10
C PHE A 50 17.80 16.73 -13.99
N THR A 51 18.41 17.82 -14.43
CA THR A 51 19.67 17.77 -15.18
C THR A 51 20.79 17.12 -14.36
N ALA A 52 20.84 17.38 -13.05
CA ALA A 52 21.80 16.75 -12.16
C ALA A 52 21.49 15.25 -11.94
N ILE A 53 20.21 14.86 -11.81
CA ILE A 53 19.75 13.46 -11.71
C ILE A 53 20.20 12.67 -12.94
N ARG A 54 19.98 13.20 -14.14
CA ARG A 54 20.36 12.53 -15.41
C ARG A 54 21.86 12.25 -15.52
N LYS A 55 22.68 13.05 -14.84
CA LYS A 55 24.15 12.91 -14.77
C LYS A 55 24.65 11.92 -13.71
N LEU A 56 23.76 11.31 -12.91
CA LEU A 56 24.12 10.23 -12.00
C LEU A 56 24.52 8.97 -12.76
N ASP A 57 25.32 8.12 -12.13
CA ASP A 57 25.69 6.84 -12.73
C ASP A 57 24.48 5.90 -12.77
N SER A 58 24.31 5.20 -13.88
CA SER A 58 23.30 4.17 -14.00
C SER A 58 23.60 2.99 -13.05
N PRO A 59 22.57 2.36 -12.46
CA PRO A 59 21.13 2.57 -12.70
C PRO A 59 20.47 3.69 -11.87
N ARG A 60 21.21 4.48 -11.07
CA ARG A 60 20.60 5.41 -10.10
C ARG A 60 19.92 6.61 -10.76
N ASN A 61 20.46 7.12 -11.87
CA ASN A 61 19.80 8.16 -12.65
C ASN A 61 18.36 7.75 -13.03
N ALA A 62 18.21 6.60 -13.69
CA ALA A 62 16.92 6.09 -14.15
C ALA A 62 15.95 5.81 -12.99
N GLN A 63 16.43 5.25 -11.88
CA GLN A 63 15.59 4.99 -10.71
C GLN A 63 15.05 6.27 -10.06
N VAL A 64 15.89 7.28 -9.90
CA VAL A 64 15.48 8.56 -9.29
C VAL A 64 14.56 9.33 -10.23
N GLU A 65 14.89 9.38 -11.53
CA GLU A 65 14.03 10.01 -12.55
C GLU A 65 12.66 9.30 -12.62
N PHE A 66 12.64 7.97 -12.63
CA PHE A 66 11.41 7.16 -12.61
C PHE A 66 10.50 7.50 -11.43
N LEU A 67 11.06 7.61 -10.21
CA LEU A 67 10.28 7.94 -9.01
C LEU A 67 9.65 9.33 -9.11
N TRP A 68 10.39 10.33 -9.60
CA TRP A 68 9.85 11.68 -9.76
C TRP A 68 8.81 11.78 -10.88
N ARG A 69 9.04 11.11 -12.01
CA ARG A 69 8.05 11.02 -13.11
C ARG A 69 6.77 10.32 -12.64
N ALA A 70 6.89 9.25 -11.87
CA ALA A 70 5.73 8.55 -11.31
C ALA A 70 4.94 9.41 -10.31
N LEU A 71 5.61 10.25 -9.51
CA LEU A 71 4.93 11.21 -8.63
C LEU A 71 4.14 12.25 -9.40
N ASP A 72 4.77 12.88 -10.39
CA ASP A 72 4.11 13.92 -11.21
C ASP A 72 2.89 13.34 -11.92
N GLU A 73 3.03 12.13 -12.46
CA GLU A 73 1.93 11.44 -13.14
C GLU A 73 0.79 11.09 -12.18
N LEU A 74 1.08 10.58 -10.99
CA LEU A 74 0.05 10.28 -9.97
C LEU A 74 -0.72 11.54 -9.53
N GLU A 75 -0.08 12.71 -9.56
CA GLU A 75 -0.74 13.99 -9.26
C GLU A 75 -1.54 14.52 -10.46
N ARG A 76 -1.10 14.23 -11.68
CA ARG A 76 -1.77 14.62 -12.93
C ARG A 76 -3.04 13.83 -13.18
N ILE A 77 -3.01 12.51 -13.03
CA ILE A 77 -4.13 11.64 -13.38
C ILE A 77 -5.19 11.57 -12.26
N SER A 78 -6.45 11.37 -12.67
CA SER A 78 -7.60 11.28 -11.75
C SER A 78 -8.02 9.85 -11.42
N THR A 79 -7.51 8.86 -12.15
CA THR A 79 -8.06 7.50 -12.23
C THR A 79 -6.95 6.49 -12.55
N ILE A 80 -7.08 5.23 -12.10
CA ILE A 80 -6.15 4.15 -12.43
C ILE A 80 -6.85 2.90 -12.93
N GLY A 81 -6.13 2.14 -13.76
CA GLY A 81 -6.52 0.85 -14.30
C GLY A 81 -7.74 0.91 -15.23
N PHE A 82 -8.07 -0.22 -15.85
CA PHE A 82 -9.17 -0.31 -16.81
C PHE A 82 -10.57 -0.03 -16.23
N ASN A 83 -10.72 -0.09 -14.91
CA ASN A 83 -11.99 0.17 -14.25
C ASN A 83 -12.21 1.65 -13.93
N ASN A 84 -11.26 2.52 -14.29
CA ASN A 84 -11.30 3.95 -13.98
C ASN A 84 -11.54 4.23 -12.48
N GLU A 85 -10.81 3.53 -11.62
CA GLU A 85 -10.90 3.69 -10.16
C GLU A 85 -10.36 5.08 -9.78
N LYS A 86 -11.18 5.90 -9.13
CA LYS A 86 -10.81 7.28 -8.78
C LYS A 86 -9.61 7.31 -7.83
N LEU A 87 -8.55 7.99 -8.24
CA LEU A 87 -7.42 8.35 -7.38
C LEU A 87 -7.86 9.44 -6.41
N VAL A 88 -8.16 9.05 -5.19
CA VAL A 88 -8.23 9.96 -4.03
C VAL A 88 -6.86 9.98 -3.32
N PRO A 89 -6.56 10.98 -2.46
CA PRO A 89 -5.22 11.18 -1.91
C PRO A 89 -4.55 9.93 -1.32
N HIS A 90 -5.28 9.15 -0.52
CA HIS A 90 -4.74 7.94 0.09
C HIS A 90 -4.38 6.83 -0.91
N TYR A 91 -5.02 6.78 -2.08
CA TYR A 91 -4.64 5.84 -3.14
C TYR A 91 -3.36 6.28 -3.84
N ARG A 92 -3.16 7.60 -4.08
CA ARG A 92 -1.90 8.14 -4.61
C ARG A 92 -0.72 7.77 -3.71
N GLU A 93 -0.89 7.98 -2.41
CA GLU A 93 0.09 7.64 -1.38
C GLU A 93 0.48 6.15 -1.40
N ARG A 94 -0.52 5.27 -1.49
CA ARG A 94 -0.31 3.81 -1.56
C ARG A 94 0.36 3.39 -2.85
N CYS A 95 -0.09 3.91 -3.99
CA CYS A 95 0.49 3.59 -5.28
C CYS A 95 1.94 4.04 -5.34
N PHE A 96 2.26 5.28 -4.97
CA PHE A 96 3.64 5.74 -4.94
C PHE A 96 4.51 4.93 -3.97
N THR A 97 4.00 4.66 -2.77
CA THR A 97 4.72 3.85 -1.78
C THR A 97 5.03 2.46 -2.31
N GLY A 98 4.09 1.81 -3.03
CA GLY A 98 4.33 0.54 -3.70
C GLY A 98 5.42 0.61 -4.78
N ILE A 99 5.42 1.67 -5.59
CA ILE A 99 6.44 1.91 -6.63
C ILE A 99 7.82 2.07 -5.97
N ALA A 100 7.91 2.89 -4.94
CA ALA A 100 9.15 3.13 -4.22
C ALA A 100 9.67 1.87 -3.50
N ILE A 101 8.78 1.03 -2.92
CA ILE A 101 9.17 -0.29 -2.38
C ILE A 101 9.79 -1.18 -3.46
N ALA A 102 9.26 -1.16 -4.69
CA ALA A 102 9.85 -1.93 -5.77
C ALA A 102 11.25 -1.43 -6.16
N VAL A 103 11.47 -0.11 -6.16
CA VAL A 103 12.80 0.47 -6.37
C VAL A 103 13.75 0.12 -5.22
N VAL A 104 13.29 0.13 -3.95
CA VAL A 104 14.06 -0.36 -2.80
C VAL A 104 14.50 -1.81 -3.01
N ASP A 105 13.58 -2.70 -3.42
CA ASP A 105 13.88 -4.11 -3.69
C ASP A 105 14.89 -4.27 -4.85
N GLN A 106 14.73 -3.48 -5.92
CA GLN A 106 15.68 -3.47 -7.04
C GLN A 106 17.08 -3.03 -6.61
N ILE A 107 17.18 -1.97 -5.80
CA ILE A 107 18.46 -1.51 -5.25
C ILE A 107 19.06 -2.62 -4.39
N TYR A 108 18.29 -3.21 -3.47
CA TYR A 108 18.77 -4.30 -2.61
C TYR A 108 19.35 -5.46 -3.43
N ASN A 109 18.63 -5.93 -4.44
CA ASN A 109 19.05 -7.05 -5.28
C ASN A 109 20.25 -6.73 -6.20
N SER A 110 20.55 -5.44 -6.42
CA SER A 110 21.74 -5.04 -7.18
C SER A 110 23.06 -5.21 -6.39
N TYR A 111 22.99 -5.34 -5.06
CA TYR A 111 24.16 -5.56 -4.21
C TYR A 111 24.31 -7.05 -3.86
N ARG A 112 25.31 -7.71 -4.46
CA ARG A 112 25.53 -9.16 -4.28
C ARG A 112 26.33 -9.55 -3.04
N TYR A 113 27.31 -8.72 -2.66
CA TYR A 113 28.33 -9.08 -1.66
C TYR A 113 28.38 -8.16 -0.45
N ARG A 114 27.60 -7.08 -0.45
CA ARG A 114 27.57 -6.06 0.60
C ARG A 114 26.14 -5.63 0.84
N SER A 115 25.78 -5.26 2.06
CA SER A 115 24.45 -4.69 2.30
C SER A 115 24.35 -3.29 1.67
N PRO A 116 23.26 -2.95 0.96
CA PRO A 116 23.03 -1.59 0.48
C PRO A 116 22.93 -0.56 1.62
N ASP A 117 22.53 -0.96 2.84
CA ASP A 117 22.35 -0.05 4.00
C ASP A 117 23.55 0.88 4.20
N LYS A 118 24.76 0.32 4.11
CA LYS A 118 26.03 1.04 4.32
C LYS A 118 26.71 1.51 3.04
N ASN A 119 26.18 1.14 1.89
CA ASN A 119 26.86 1.29 0.60
C ASN A 119 26.01 2.01 -0.47
N SER A 120 24.80 2.45 -0.10
CA SER A 120 23.89 3.20 -0.96
C SER A 120 23.26 4.32 -0.16
N VAL A 121 23.69 5.56 -0.41
CA VAL A 121 23.12 6.76 0.23
C VAL A 121 21.62 6.87 -0.04
N PHE A 122 21.18 6.47 -1.24
CA PHE A 122 19.80 6.57 -1.65
C PHE A 122 18.90 5.48 -1.07
N TYR A 123 19.44 4.29 -0.77
CA TYR A 123 18.64 3.14 -0.32
C TYR A 123 17.91 3.42 1.00
N GLU A 124 18.65 3.82 2.04
CA GLU A 124 18.03 4.17 3.32
C GLU A 124 17.17 5.42 3.21
N GLY A 125 17.58 6.40 2.39
CA GLY A 125 16.81 7.61 2.13
C GLY A 125 15.44 7.30 1.56
N LEU A 126 15.37 6.39 0.59
CA LEU A 126 14.11 5.96 0.00
C LEU A 126 13.25 5.19 1.01
N GLN A 127 13.85 4.33 1.84
CA GLN A 127 13.15 3.65 2.93
C GLN A 127 12.56 4.63 3.96
N ARG A 128 13.27 5.72 4.29
CA ARG A 128 12.75 6.81 5.14
C ARG A 128 11.59 7.53 4.46
N ALA A 129 11.71 7.82 3.16
CA ALA A 129 10.67 8.51 2.39
C ALA A 129 9.35 7.75 2.40
N VAL A 130 9.37 6.42 2.33
CA VAL A 130 8.17 5.59 2.38
C VAL A 130 7.76 5.13 3.78
N GLY A 131 8.53 5.45 4.81
CA GLY A 131 8.23 5.10 6.21
C GLY A 131 8.55 3.65 6.60
N LEU A 132 9.41 2.96 5.84
CA LEU A 132 10.02 1.70 6.28
C LEU A 132 11.05 1.92 7.39
N LEU A 133 11.71 3.07 7.37
CA LEU A 133 12.58 3.58 8.43
C LEU A 133 12.03 4.89 9.00
N PRO A 134 12.28 5.18 10.28
CA PRO A 134 11.99 6.49 10.86
C PRO A 134 12.86 7.58 10.21
N GLU A 135 12.33 8.80 10.14
CA GLU A 135 13.03 9.94 9.53
C GLU A 135 14.32 10.31 10.28
N ALA A 136 14.31 10.19 11.62
CA ALA A 136 15.47 10.41 12.45
C ALA A 136 16.39 9.18 12.44
N ALA A 137 17.63 9.34 11.98
CA ALA A 137 18.62 8.29 11.89
C ALA A 137 18.86 7.57 13.24
N GLU A 138 18.83 8.30 14.36
CA GLU A 138 19.02 7.76 15.71
C GLU A 138 17.92 6.77 16.14
N LYS A 139 16.74 6.82 15.51
CA LYS A 139 15.65 5.86 15.74
C LYS A 139 15.71 4.67 14.77
N ALA A 140 16.42 4.79 13.65
CA ALA A 140 16.48 3.78 12.61
C ALA A 140 17.18 2.48 13.06
N GLU A 141 18.12 2.58 14.00
CA GLU A 141 18.78 1.40 14.58
C GLU A 141 17.88 0.57 15.52
N LYS A 142 16.77 1.14 16.00
CA LYS A 142 15.90 0.52 17.03
C LYS A 142 14.51 0.17 16.54
N GLU A 143 14.02 0.83 15.48
CA GLU A 143 12.65 0.69 15.01
C GLU A 143 12.63 0.55 13.49
N GLN A 144 12.52 -0.69 13.00
CA GLN A 144 12.19 -0.95 11.61
C GLN A 144 10.69 -1.21 11.51
N ASN A 145 10.00 -0.42 10.69
CA ASN A 145 8.57 -0.62 10.48
C ASN A 145 8.38 -1.89 9.64
N THR A 146 7.83 -2.93 10.26
CA THR A 146 7.58 -4.20 9.58
C THR A 146 6.43 -4.03 8.59
N LEU A 147 6.72 -4.29 7.32
CA LEU A 147 5.72 -4.33 6.28
C LEU A 147 5.06 -5.72 6.28
N ASP A 148 3.84 -5.81 6.81
CA ASP A 148 3.09 -7.06 6.80
C ASP A 148 2.64 -7.46 5.37
N LEU A 149 2.37 -8.74 5.18
CA LEU A 149 2.05 -9.30 3.86
C LEU A 149 0.78 -8.68 3.23
N ALA A 150 -0.22 -8.32 4.03
CA ALA A 150 -1.46 -7.73 3.52
C ALA A 150 -1.23 -6.28 3.06
N SER A 151 -0.47 -5.51 3.85
CA SER A 151 -0.03 -4.17 3.45
C SER A 151 0.81 -4.23 2.18
N LYS A 152 1.81 -5.13 2.11
CA LYS A 152 2.65 -5.31 0.93
C LYS A 152 1.82 -5.61 -0.32
N ALA A 153 0.87 -6.55 -0.22
CA ALA A 153 -0.01 -6.90 -1.33
C ALA A 153 -0.84 -5.72 -1.81
N THR A 154 -1.37 -4.92 -0.88
CA THR A 154 -2.17 -3.73 -1.20
C THR A 154 -1.33 -2.67 -1.92
N LEU A 155 -0.11 -2.39 -1.42
CA LEU A 155 0.77 -1.36 -1.97
C LEU A 155 1.30 -1.75 -3.35
N ILE A 156 1.84 -2.96 -3.48
CA ILE A 156 2.38 -3.46 -4.76
C ILE A 156 1.26 -3.65 -5.78
N GLY A 157 0.07 -4.09 -5.35
CA GLY A 157 -1.10 -4.16 -6.21
C GLY A 157 -1.56 -2.79 -6.72
N CYS A 158 -1.52 -1.74 -5.89
CA CYS A 158 -1.80 -0.35 -6.31
C CYS A 158 -0.77 0.10 -7.36
N ALA A 159 0.52 -0.07 -7.08
CA ALA A 159 1.60 0.30 -7.98
C ALA A 159 1.48 -0.40 -9.34
N PHE A 160 1.22 -1.71 -9.34
CA PHE A 160 1.01 -2.48 -10.57
C PHE A 160 -0.19 -1.97 -11.37
N ARG A 161 -1.32 -1.66 -10.72
CA ARG A 161 -2.51 -1.12 -11.40
C ARG A 161 -2.27 0.27 -12.00
N PHE A 162 -1.55 1.13 -11.28
CA PHE A 162 -1.18 2.45 -11.76
C PHE A 162 -0.28 2.35 -12.99
N LEU A 163 0.73 1.46 -12.97
CA LEU A 163 1.69 1.36 -14.07
C LEU A 163 1.19 0.53 -15.25
N MET A 164 0.08 -0.19 -15.10
CA MET A 164 -0.46 -1.10 -16.11
C MET A 164 -0.57 -0.48 -17.52
N PRO A 165 -1.06 0.77 -17.70
CA PRO A 165 -1.11 1.40 -19.02
C PRO A 165 0.27 1.54 -19.68
N TYR A 166 1.32 1.74 -18.90
CA TYR A 166 2.68 1.92 -19.43
C TYR A 166 3.48 0.61 -19.51
N LEU A 167 2.96 -0.47 -18.90
CA LEU A 167 3.58 -1.81 -18.91
C LEU A 167 3.22 -2.62 -20.16
N PHE A 168 2.03 -2.39 -20.74
CA PHE A 168 1.50 -3.18 -21.83
C PHE A 168 1.07 -2.27 -22.98
N GLU A 169 1.58 -2.54 -24.18
CA GLU A 169 1.29 -1.74 -25.38
C GLU A 169 -0.22 -1.64 -25.65
N ASP A 170 -0.96 -2.75 -25.54
CA ASP A 170 -2.42 -2.76 -25.69
C ASP A 170 -3.15 -1.91 -24.62
N ALA A 171 -2.60 -1.86 -23.41
CA ALA A 171 -3.15 -1.04 -22.33
C ALA A 171 -2.86 0.44 -22.55
N LEU A 172 -1.68 0.75 -23.09
CA LEU A 172 -1.28 2.10 -23.47
C LEU A 172 -2.18 2.65 -24.57
N LEU A 173 -2.47 1.84 -25.60
CA LEU A 173 -3.37 2.21 -26.69
C LEU A 173 -4.79 2.49 -26.21
N GLN A 174 -5.32 1.68 -25.29
CA GLN A 174 -6.62 1.93 -24.66
C GLN A 174 -6.61 3.21 -23.82
N PHE A 175 -5.55 3.45 -23.07
CA PHE A 175 -5.40 4.65 -22.26
C PHE A 175 -5.30 5.91 -23.12
N ILE A 176 -4.51 5.90 -24.20
CA ILE A 176 -4.45 6.99 -25.17
C ILE A 176 -5.82 7.25 -25.82
N HIS A 177 -6.58 6.19 -26.12
CA HIS A 177 -7.93 6.33 -26.64
C HIS A 177 -8.91 6.95 -25.62
N GLU A 178 -8.74 6.68 -24.32
CA GLU A 178 -9.59 7.22 -23.25
C GLU A 178 -9.22 8.67 -22.85
N TYR A 179 -7.94 9.03 -22.87
CA TYR A 179 -7.45 10.32 -22.34
C TYR A 179 -6.92 11.29 -23.43
N GLY A 180 -6.80 10.83 -24.68
CA GLY A 180 -6.41 11.63 -25.84
C GLY A 180 -4.97 11.38 -26.33
N GLU A 181 -4.70 11.68 -27.60
CA GLU A 181 -3.39 11.49 -28.27
C GLU A 181 -2.25 12.36 -27.70
N ASP A 182 -2.58 13.40 -26.94
CA ASP A 182 -1.60 14.32 -26.32
C ASP A 182 -0.97 13.75 -25.02
N GLU A 183 -1.40 12.57 -24.55
CA GLU A 183 -0.81 11.92 -23.38
C GLU A 183 0.52 11.25 -23.71
N VAL A 184 1.60 12.04 -23.63
CA VAL A 184 2.99 11.56 -23.75
C VAL A 184 3.30 10.62 -22.58
N ASN A 185 3.84 9.43 -22.89
CA ASN A 185 4.35 8.50 -21.87
C ASN A 185 5.30 9.25 -20.92
N PRO A 186 4.98 9.37 -19.61
CA PRO A 186 5.76 10.17 -18.66
C PRO A 186 7.16 9.61 -18.42
N PHE A 187 7.44 8.40 -18.89
CA PHE A 187 8.71 7.70 -18.75
C PHE A 187 9.54 7.69 -20.04
N ALA A 188 9.12 8.39 -21.10
CA ALA A 188 9.77 8.36 -22.41
C ALA A 188 11.26 8.77 -22.40
N ASP A 189 11.66 9.65 -21.46
CA ASP A 189 13.05 10.10 -21.32
C ASP A 189 13.97 9.05 -20.65
N ILE A 190 13.40 7.99 -20.06
CA ILE A 190 14.16 6.97 -19.35
C ILE A 190 14.57 5.88 -20.35
N PRO A 191 15.86 5.51 -20.42
CA PRO A 191 16.29 4.46 -21.35
C PRO A 191 15.52 3.16 -21.14
N GLU A 192 15.03 2.59 -22.25
CA GLU A 192 14.12 1.43 -22.27
C GLU A 192 14.65 0.24 -21.47
N GLN A 193 15.95 -0.02 -21.51
CA GLN A 193 16.58 -1.09 -20.72
C GLN A 193 16.29 -0.94 -19.21
N TYR A 194 16.49 0.26 -18.66
CA TYR A 194 16.31 0.51 -17.22
C TYR A 194 14.83 0.56 -16.85
N LEU A 195 14.00 1.12 -17.74
CA LEU A 195 12.56 1.13 -17.56
C LEU A 195 11.99 -0.30 -17.55
N GLY A 196 12.44 -1.15 -18.47
CA GLY A 196 12.08 -2.57 -18.53
C GLY A 196 12.49 -3.34 -17.29
N GLU A 197 13.68 -3.09 -16.73
CA GLU A 197 14.11 -3.69 -15.45
C GLU A 197 13.24 -3.24 -14.26
N LEU A 198 12.87 -1.95 -14.20
CA LEU A 198 11.98 -1.40 -13.18
C LEU A 198 10.59 -2.03 -13.25
N PHE A 199 10.02 -2.06 -14.45
CA PHE A 199 8.73 -2.66 -14.74
C PHE A 199 8.69 -4.15 -14.43
N LYS A 200 9.72 -4.89 -14.83
CA LYS A 200 9.87 -6.31 -14.48
C LYS A 200 9.90 -6.51 -12.96
N THR A 201 10.63 -5.67 -12.23
CA THR A 201 10.69 -5.77 -10.77
C THR A 201 9.30 -5.63 -10.14
N ILE A 202 8.48 -4.70 -10.64
CA ILE A 202 7.10 -4.50 -10.14
C ILE A 202 6.21 -5.69 -10.47
N ILE A 203 6.31 -6.24 -11.68
CA ILE A 203 5.57 -7.45 -12.09
C ILE A 203 5.95 -8.63 -11.20
N ASP A 204 7.25 -8.90 -11.03
CA ASP A 204 7.78 -10.01 -10.26
C ASP A 204 7.37 -9.89 -8.78
N LEU A 205 7.48 -8.69 -8.20
CA LEU A 205 7.04 -8.43 -6.83
C LEU A 205 5.53 -8.62 -6.66
N ASN A 206 4.73 -8.17 -7.62
CA ASN A 206 3.29 -8.35 -7.59
C ASN A 206 2.93 -9.84 -7.60
N GLN A 207 3.47 -10.60 -8.55
CA GLN A 207 3.25 -12.05 -8.66
C GLN A 207 3.71 -12.80 -7.40
N LYS A 208 4.91 -12.51 -6.89
CA LYS A 208 5.45 -13.12 -5.68
C LYS A 208 4.57 -12.83 -4.46
N THR A 209 4.18 -11.57 -4.28
CA THR A 209 3.38 -11.14 -3.13
C THR A 209 2.01 -11.80 -3.14
N TYR A 210 1.30 -11.82 -4.27
CA TYR A 210 0.00 -12.49 -4.37
C TYR A 210 0.11 -14.02 -4.21
N THR A 211 1.21 -14.62 -4.67
CA THR A 211 1.48 -16.05 -4.42
C THR A 211 1.66 -16.35 -2.94
N GLU A 212 2.38 -15.49 -2.21
CA GLU A 212 2.56 -15.60 -0.76
C GLU A 212 1.23 -15.41 -0.02
N VAL A 213 0.41 -14.42 -0.41
CA VAL A 213 -0.94 -14.21 0.14
C VAL A 213 -1.81 -15.46 -0.05
N TYR A 214 -1.81 -16.03 -1.26
CA TYR A 214 -2.58 -17.24 -1.55
C TYR A 214 -2.12 -18.45 -0.71
N LYS A 215 -0.80 -18.65 -0.58
CA LYS A 215 -0.23 -19.71 0.27
C LYS A 215 -0.64 -19.53 1.73
N SER A 216 -0.55 -18.31 2.25
CA SER A 216 -0.96 -17.97 3.62
C SER A 216 -2.47 -18.21 3.85
N ALA A 217 -3.32 -17.78 2.91
CA ALA A 217 -4.76 -18.00 2.98
C ALA A 217 -5.13 -19.49 2.98
N LYS A 218 -4.45 -20.29 2.14
CA LYS A 218 -4.63 -21.75 2.09
C LYS A 218 -4.24 -22.40 3.42
N GLN A 219 -3.09 -22.03 3.98
CA GLN A 219 -2.62 -22.55 5.27
C GLN A 219 -3.58 -22.20 6.41
N ASN A 220 -3.99 -20.94 6.53
CA ASN A 220 -4.97 -20.50 7.54
C ASN A 220 -6.30 -21.25 7.45
N THR A 221 -6.75 -21.57 6.24
CA THR A 221 -7.98 -22.35 6.02
C THR A 221 -7.83 -23.78 6.52
N LEU A 222 -6.68 -24.41 6.24
CA LEU A 222 -6.37 -25.76 6.73
C LEU A 222 -6.24 -25.81 8.26
N GLU A 223 -5.56 -24.83 8.85
CA GLU A 223 -5.42 -24.72 10.31
C GLU A 223 -6.77 -24.52 11.01
N ARG A 224 -7.63 -23.64 10.48
CA ARG A 224 -9.00 -23.45 10.99
C ARG A 224 -9.85 -24.72 10.87
N ALA A 225 -9.73 -25.45 9.76
CA ALA A 225 -10.41 -26.73 9.59
C ALA A 225 -9.91 -27.78 10.62
N GLY A 226 -8.60 -27.84 10.85
CA GLY A 226 -7.98 -28.70 11.86
C GLY A 226 -8.41 -28.36 13.29
N GLN A 227 -8.45 -27.08 13.66
CA GLN A 227 -8.92 -26.60 14.96
C GLN A 227 -10.40 -26.93 15.17
N LYS A 228 -11.26 -26.72 14.16
CA LYS A 228 -12.68 -27.11 14.22
C LYS A 228 -12.84 -28.62 14.44
N ALA A 229 -12.06 -29.45 13.74
CA ALA A 229 -12.08 -30.90 13.93
C ALA A 229 -11.61 -31.33 15.32
N LEU A 230 -10.59 -30.65 15.88
CA LEU A 230 -10.12 -30.89 17.25
C LEU A 230 -11.18 -30.49 18.29
N HIS A 231 -11.81 -29.33 18.14
CA HIS A 231 -12.89 -28.88 19.01
C HIS A 231 -14.10 -29.81 18.94
N ALA A 232 -14.47 -30.29 17.74
CA ALA A 232 -15.55 -31.28 17.58
C ALA A 232 -15.25 -32.58 18.34
N LYS A 233 -14.02 -33.12 18.19
CA LYS A 233 -13.59 -34.33 18.93
C LYS A 233 -13.53 -34.13 20.44
N GLN A 234 -13.15 -32.95 20.91
CA GLN A 234 -13.14 -32.63 22.34
C GLN A 234 -14.56 -32.50 22.90
N LYS A 235 -15.49 -31.94 22.13
CA LYS A 235 -16.91 -31.86 22.50
C LYS A 235 -17.55 -33.24 22.58
N GLU A 236 -17.30 -34.12 21.61
CA GLU A 236 -17.77 -35.52 21.65
C GLU A 236 -17.22 -36.28 22.87
N LYS A 237 -15.93 -36.09 23.21
CA LYS A 237 -15.33 -36.69 24.41
C LYS A 237 -15.92 -36.15 25.72
N ALA A 238 -16.34 -34.88 25.76
CA ALA A 238 -16.99 -34.29 26.92
C ALA A 238 -18.43 -34.79 27.10
N GLU A 239 -19.15 -35.02 26.00
CA GLU A 239 -20.51 -35.58 26.01
C GLU A 239 -20.54 -37.10 26.29
N GLN A 240 -19.43 -37.81 26.08
CA GLN A 240 -19.25 -39.23 26.44
C GLN A 240 -18.61 -39.46 27.82
N GLY A 241 -18.44 -38.42 28.65
CA GLY A 241 -18.04 -38.57 30.05
C GLY A 241 -19.03 -39.46 30.82
N PRO A 242 -18.57 -40.34 31.73
CA PRO A 242 -19.39 -41.42 32.25
C PRO A 242 -20.61 -40.88 33.00
N SER A 243 -21.79 -41.26 32.52
CA SER A 243 -23.05 -41.17 33.28
C SER A 243 -22.94 -42.06 34.52
N LYS A 244 -22.33 -41.56 35.60
CA LYS A 244 -22.55 -42.16 36.92
C LYS A 244 -24.00 -41.87 37.30
N GLY A 245 -24.84 -42.86 37.07
CA GLY A 245 -26.19 -42.88 37.60
C GLY A 245 -26.16 -42.73 39.12
N TYR A 246 -26.85 -41.71 39.61
CA TYR A 246 -27.42 -41.69 40.95
C TYR A 246 -28.93 -41.57 40.77
N PHE A 247 -29.61 -42.71 40.75
CA PHE A 247 -31.04 -42.80 41.02
C PHE A 247 -31.22 -42.79 42.54
N GLY A 248 -32.01 -41.84 43.05
CA GLY A 248 -32.67 -41.96 44.36
C GLY A 248 -32.44 -40.83 45.35
N MET A 249 -33.28 -39.78 45.31
CA MET A 249 -34.22 -39.42 46.39
C MET A 249 -34.88 -38.07 46.09
N ARG A 250 -36.21 -38.06 45.99
CA ARG A 250 -37.01 -36.83 46.07
C ARG A 250 -37.04 -36.39 47.53
N ILE A 251 -36.62 -35.17 47.82
CA ILE A 251 -37.14 -34.41 48.97
C ILE A 251 -37.46 -33.00 48.47
N PHE A 252 -38.72 -32.63 48.62
CA PHE A 252 -39.25 -31.28 48.44
C PHE A 252 -38.72 -30.37 49.55
N GLY A 253 -38.35 -29.13 49.22
CA GLY A 253 -38.02 -28.12 50.22
C GLY A 253 -37.67 -26.77 49.60
N ASN A 254 -38.64 -25.86 49.63
CA ASN A 254 -38.58 -24.46 49.20
C ASN A 254 -37.31 -23.71 49.65
N SER A 255 -36.68 -22.98 48.74
CA SER A 255 -36.46 -21.52 48.84
C SER A 255 -35.77 -20.97 47.58
N ALA A 256 -36.31 -19.88 47.05
CA ALA A 256 -35.70 -19.01 46.04
C ALA A 256 -35.68 -17.58 46.62
N PRO A 257 -34.99 -16.59 46.00
CA PRO A 257 -33.59 -16.50 45.54
C PRO A 257 -32.96 -15.18 46.10
N PRO A 258 -31.86 -14.54 45.60
CA PRO A 258 -31.84 -13.91 44.26
C PRO A 258 -30.47 -13.80 43.50
N THR A 259 -30.60 -13.97 42.17
CA THR A 259 -29.99 -13.23 41.03
C THR A 259 -28.50 -12.88 40.95
N SER A 260 -27.88 -13.27 39.83
CA SER A 260 -27.35 -12.29 38.87
C SER A 260 -27.38 -12.86 37.44
N THR A 261 -27.83 -12.00 36.52
CA THR A 261 -28.28 -12.24 35.15
C THR A 261 -27.13 -12.31 34.14
N ASN A 262 -27.18 -13.26 33.20
CA ASN A 262 -27.38 -13.01 31.76
C ASN A 262 -26.98 -14.25 30.94
N ASN A 263 -27.93 -14.75 30.15
CA ASN A 263 -27.65 -15.59 28.98
C ASN A 263 -27.90 -14.75 27.70
N PRO A 264 -27.23 -15.08 26.59
CA PRO A 264 -27.27 -14.33 25.34
C PRO A 264 -28.53 -14.68 24.54
N SER A 265 -28.98 -13.77 23.67
CA SER A 265 -29.96 -14.08 22.63
C SER A 265 -29.47 -13.53 21.30
N GLU A 266 -29.34 -14.45 20.35
CA GLU A 266 -29.09 -14.25 18.93
C GLU A 266 -30.31 -13.65 18.20
N ALA A 267 -30.00 -13.04 17.05
CA ALA A 267 -30.78 -13.06 15.81
C ALA A 267 -31.97 -12.07 15.62
N THR A 268 -31.69 -11.10 14.72
CA THR A 268 -32.48 -10.76 13.52
C THR A 268 -33.77 -9.95 13.69
N ASN A 269 -33.83 -8.77 13.06
CA ASN A 269 -34.87 -8.35 12.09
C ASN A 269 -34.72 -6.87 11.70
N LEU A 270 -34.51 -6.61 10.41
CA LEU A 270 -35.01 -5.44 9.66
C LEU A 270 -36.19 -5.93 8.81
N PRO A 271 -37.10 -5.09 8.28
CA PRO A 271 -37.36 -3.65 8.49
C PRO A 271 -38.86 -3.37 8.79
N PRO A 272 -39.32 -2.10 8.79
CA PRO A 272 -40.40 -1.82 7.83
C PRO A 272 -40.30 -0.46 7.10
N THR A 273 -40.84 -0.50 5.89
CA THR A 273 -41.16 0.56 4.93
C THR A 273 -42.48 1.27 5.28
N LYS A 274 -42.55 2.58 5.02
CA LYS A 274 -43.72 3.40 4.57
C LYS A 274 -43.10 4.69 3.96
N ALA A 275 -43.17 5.04 2.67
CA ALA A 275 -44.31 5.25 1.76
C ALA A 275 -45.42 6.03 2.50
N ASP A 276 -45.50 7.34 2.39
CA ASP A 276 -45.99 8.20 1.27
C ASP A 276 -47.00 9.15 2.00
N GLU A 277 -47.19 10.43 1.70
CA GLU A 277 -47.70 10.97 0.45
C GLU A 277 -47.79 12.52 0.57
N HIS A 278 -47.57 13.20 -0.58
CA HIS A 278 -48.34 14.38 -1.05
C HIS A 278 -48.15 15.76 -0.37
N GLN A 279 -48.10 16.91 -1.09
CA GLN A 279 -48.12 17.22 -2.53
C GLN A 279 -47.99 18.75 -2.72
N LYS A 280 -47.66 19.13 -3.97
CA LYS A 280 -47.89 20.40 -4.70
C LYS A 280 -46.85 21.51 -4.55
N SER A 281 -46.50 22.28 -5.59
CA SER A 281 -46.57 22.18 -7.07
C SER A 281 -46.07 23.51 -7.62
N ALA A 282 -45.30 23.47 -8.72
CA ALA A 282 -45.14 24.50 -9.77
C ALA A 282 -44.60 25.90 -9.36
N THR A 283 -43.75 26.57 -10.13
CA THR A 283 -43.96 26.92 -11.54
C THR A 283 -42.65 27.39 -12.22
N LEU A 284 -42.54 27.07 -13.51
CA LEU A 284 -41.63 27.63 -14.51
C LEU A 284 -41.59 29.18 -14.52
N THR A 285 -40.45 29.79 -14.84
CA THR A 285 -40.05 30.29 -16.19
C THR A 285 -38.83 31.23 -16.08
N ASN A 286 -37.89 31.04 -17.01
CA ASN A 286 -36.85 31.98 -17.48
C ASN A 286 -37.38 33.41 -17.74
N PRO A 287 -36.53 34.46 -17.88
CA PRO A 287 -35.16 34.47 -18.43
C PRO A 287 -34.04 34.94 -17.51
#